data_AF-A0A550C0R6-F1
#
_entry.id   AF-A0A550C0R6-F1
#
_cell.length_a   1.000
_cell.length_b   1.000
_cell.length_c   1.000
_cell.angle_alpha   90.00
_cell.angle_beta   90.00
_cell.angle_gamma   90.00
#
_symmetry.space_group_name_H-M   'P 1'
#
loop_
_entity.id
_entity.type
_entity.pdbx_description
1 polymer ?
#
loop_
_entity_poly.entity_id
_entity_poly.type
_entity_poly.pdbx_seq_one_letter_code
_entity_poly.pdbx_strand_id
1 'polypeptide(L)'
;MPVPLKDLRPPVVALKDGFGLLDDPPARQRYISQIKEILRSEDCGLPDLAVDPFKLPKSQWHPNSYCVLLAMGNLHTLRYLLELGAASGDAESPLAKPSIRCLRRIWSRLFSWIEFLHPGNGHVPVLYPDSYDYIEPLVRLFPIIFIDNVRSKIYDLLRQAPSIYRMLIDLWLRYPNYIQQTCSSREAPRVIVMGYSYIIDALQDALTPKDPNFCDQKFTEMLIEQSEAAVGPRWRILYELAVESLLGLRTNIDFVGGPQRLHEVMLYSHLRLIFVFCNEILPITRHFHRFLQTFVMQSHLLIEDGEQARMACLVVRTIWATSEDSRSMACAVRNGILPIMLAHNSDGLLNYDILLAARRSIYMPVTRALANKDGPLSFVQARFGEAEPELAVAMDAEIASRIEIMRSLHPRTCASPECTSSITETTRLRRCVCFEACYCSKACQKGHRQAHKAVCVNRANVKIPPHVPFRRPIDAYFARKVAWKYVQRFRDIILSEIDQLSPSSDQLSPSSDQLAPSSGVEHSPSSDPTSLSTLSLHTYLISIDFEAHPIPLHATQILDTVCTGPEPIVIVQITVGRFDSETQSTMPAVRLTLSDLRSTTFVLR
;
A
#
# COMPACT_ATOMS: atom_id res chain seq x y z
N MET A 1 -2.09 24.50 -50.08
CA MET A 1 -1.07 25.49 -49.67
C MET A 1 -0.99 25.48 -48.15
N PRO A 2 0.20 25.37 -47.53
CA PRO A 2 0.29 25.45 -46.08
C PRO A 2 -0.06 26.88 -45.67
N VAL A 3 -1.14 27.05 -44.91
CA VAL A 3 -1.45 28.31 -44.25
C VAL A 3 -0.33 28.57 -43.23
N PRO A 4 0.30 29.75 -43.20
CA PRO A 4 1.33 30.04 -42.21
C PRO A 4 0.76 29.86 -40.80
N LEU A 5 1.39 29.02 -39.97
CA LEU A 5 0.99 28.76 -38.57
C LEU A 5 0.83 30.05 -37.72
N LYS A 6 1.43 31.16 -38.14
CA LYS A 6 1.29 32.48 -37.50
C LYS A 6 -0.10 33.10 -37.70
N ASP A 7 -0.78 32.80 -38.80
CA ASP A 7 -2.11 33.34 -39.12
C ASP A 7 -3.25 32.55 -38.44
N LEU A 8 -2.93 31.40 -37.85
CA LEU A 8 -3.86 30.55 -37.11
C LEU A 8 -3.78 30.75 -35.59
N ARG A 9 -2.92 31.66 -35.09
CA ARG A 9 -2.86 31.93 -33.65
C ARG A 9 -4.15 32.62 -33.20
N PRO A 10 -4.94 31.99 -32.31
CA PRO A 10 -6.12 32.61 -31.76
C PRO A 10 -5.74 33.89 -31.00
N PRO A 11 -6.56 34.95 -31.05
CA PRO A 11 -6.29 36.22 -30.36
C PRO A 11 -5.84 36.00 -28.91
N VAL A 12 -6.47 35.06 -28.20
CA VAL A 12 -6.19 34.74 -26.78
C VAL A 12 -4.76 34.24 -26.53
N VAL A 13 -4.13 33.56 -27.48
CA VAL A 13 -2.74 33.08 -27.33
C VAL A 13 -1.76 34.24 -27.45
N ALA A 14 -2.00 35.14 -28.41
CA ALA A 14 -1.23 36.38 -28.54
C ALA A 14 -1.42 37.29 -27.30
N LEU A 15 -2.58 37.22 -26.64
CA LEU A 15 -2.85 37.97 -25.42
C LEU A 15 -2.01 37.50 -24.23
N LYS A 16 -1.83 36.19 -24.01
CA LYS A 16 -1.01 35.69 -22.89
C LYS A 16 0.46 36.04 -23.03
N ASP A 17 1.01 35.92 -24.25
CA ASP A 17 2.40 36.31 -24.52
C ASP A 17 2.63 37.81 -24.20
N GLY A 18 1.58 38.64 -24.20
CA GLY A 18 1.58 40.04 -23.77
C GLY A 18 1.22 40.31 -22.30
N PHE A 19 0.71 39.34 -21.52
CA PHE A 19 0.29 39.56 -20.13
C PHE A 19 1.46 39.84 -19.17
N GLY A 20 2.68 39.41 -19.50
CA GLY A 20 3.90 39.82 -18.78
C GLY A 20 4.34 41.26 -19.08
N LEU A 21 3.69 41.93 -20.03
CA LEU A 21 3.97 43.30 -20.48
C LEU A 21 2.83 44.28 -20.18
N LEU A 22 1.76 43.84 -19.50
CA LEU A 22 0.56 44.65 -19.23
C LEU A 22 0.50 45.13 -17.78
N ASP A 23 1.48 45.95 -17.40
CA ASP A 23 1.38 46.81 -16.22
C ASP A 23 0.37 47.95 -16.42
N ASP A 24 -0.16 48.13 -17.64
CA ASP A 24 -1.17 49.13 -18.01
C ASP A 24 -2.62 48.64 -17.73
N PRO A 25 -3.31 49.16 -16.69
CA PRO A 25 -4.65 48.70 -16.32
C PRO A 25 -5.73 48.91 -17.42
N PRO A 26 -5.74 50.03 -18.18
CA PRO A 26 -6.62 50.22 -19.33
C PRO A 26 -6.50 49.14 -20.41
N ALA A 27 -5.29 48.78 -20.82
CA ALA A 27 -5.07 47.73 -21.81
C ALA A 27 -5.60 46.38 -21.29
N ARG A 28 -5.31 46.03 -20.04
CA ARG A 28 -5.86 44.83 -19.39
C ARG A 28 -7.40 44.80 -19.40
N GLN A 29 -8.04 45.93 -19.10
CA GLN A 29 -9.51 46.02 -19.10
C GLN A 29 -10.11 45.89 -20.51
N ARG A 30 -9.46 46.45 -21.54
CA ARG A 30 -9.87 46.26 -22.94
C ARG A 30 -9.80 44.79 -23.34
N TYR A 31 -8.73 44.09 -22.96
CA TYR A 31 -8.59 42.66 -23.25
C TYR A 31 -9.61 41.79 -22.53
N ILE A 32 -9.86 42.06 -21.24
CA ILE A 32 -10.93 41.38 -20.50
C ILE A 32 -12.28 41.59 -21.19
N SER A 33 -12.55 42.80 -21.70
CA SER A 33 -13.80 43.11 -22.39
C SER A 33 -13.92 42.38 -23.72
N GLN A 34 -12.85 42.30 -24.51
CA GLN A 34 -12.80 41.53 -25.76
C GLN A 34 -13.01 40.04 -25.51
N ILE A 35 -12.32 39.46 -24.51
CA ILE A 35 -12.50 38.06 -24.13
C ILE A 35 -13.93 37.79 -23.68
N LYS A 36 -14.53 38.68 -22.87
CA LYS A 36 -15.94 38.56 -22.47
C LYS A 36 -16.89 38.56 -23.66
N GLU A 37 -16.60 39.35 -24.68
CA GLU A 37 -17.44 39.40 -25.88
C GLU A 37 -17.35 38.10 -26.69
N ILE A 38 -16.13 37.56 -26.85
CA ILE A 38 -15.92 36.24 -27.47
C ILE A 38 -16.70 35.15 -26.72
N LEU A 39 -16.61 35.15 -25.38
CA LEU A 39 -17.30 34.20 -24.51
C LEU A 39 -18.84 34.36 -24.48
N ARG A 40 -19.38 35.49 -24.96
CA ARG A 40 -20.84 35.72 -25.04
C ARG A 40 -21.47 35.13 -26.29
N SER A 41 -20.71 34.98 -27.37
CA SER A 41 -21.20 34.39 -28.63
C SER A 41 -21.78 32.98 -28.43
N GLU A 42 -22.67 32.55 -29.33
CA GLU A 42 -23.38 31.26 -29.20
C GLU A 42 -22.41 30.07 -29.09
N ASP A 43 -21.37 30.03 -29.93
CA ASP A 43 -20.31 29.01 -29.90
C ASP A 43 -19.11 29.40 -29.00
N CYS A 44 -19.28 30.44 -28.18
CA CYS A 44 -18.23 30.96 -27.28
C CYS A 44 -16.90 31.30 -27.99
N GLY A 45 -16.96 31.57 -29.30
CA GLY A 45 -15.80 31.86 -30.15
C GLY A 45 -14.92 30.65 -30.45
N LEU A 46 -15.43 29.42 -30.31
CA LEU A 46 -14.71 28.17 -30.55
C LEU A 46 -15.43 27.30 -31.60
N PRO A 47 -15.72 27.82 -32.80
CA PRO A 47 -16.59 27.19 -33.79
C PRO A 47 -16.09 25.81 -34.24
N ASP A 48 -14.78 25.58 -34.28
CA ASP A 48 -14.24 24.29 -34.74
C ASP A 48 -14.43 23.16 -33.72
N LEU A 49 -14.66 23.50 -32.44
CA LEU A 49 -15.10 22.54 -31.44
C LEU A 49 -16.61 22.26 -31.54
N ALA A 50 -17.36 23.04 -32.33
CA ALA A 50 -18.78 22.77 -32.59
C ALA A 50 -18.99 21.56 -33.51
N VAL A 51 -17.98 21.22 -34.31
CA VAL A 51 -18.01 20.09 -35.24
C VAL A 51 -17.89 18.78 -34.48
N ASP A 52 -18.71 17.79 -34.83
CA ASP A 52 -18.59 16.42 -34.34
C ASP A 52 -17.41 15.72 -35.07
N PRO A 53 -16.31 15.40 -34.37
CA PRO A 53 -15.12 14.88 -35.02
C PRO A 53 -15.34 13.51 -35.68
N PHE A 54 -16.32 12.73 -35.21
CA PHE A 54 -16.64 11.41 -35.77
C PHE A 54 -17.41 11.48 -37.09
N LYS A 55 -17.94 12.66 -37.45
CA LYS A 55 -18.57 12.91 -38.75
C LYS A 55 -17.60 13.42 -39.81
N LEU A 56 -16.35 13.71 -39.44
CA LEU A 56 -15.33 14.08 -40.41
C LEU A 56 -15.08 12.92 -41.39
N PRO A 57 -14.82 13.18 -42.68
CA PRO A 57 -14.36 12.16 -43.61
C PRO A 57 -13.14 11.43 -43.04
N LYS A 58 -13.06 10.10 -43.16
CA LYS A 58 -11.92 9.31 -42.65
C LYS A 58 -10.56 9.77 -43.21
N SER A 59 -10.55 10.36 -44.40
CA SER A 59 -9.35 10.96 -45.00
C SER A 59 -8.83 12.18 -44.23
N GLN A 60 -9.62 12.75 -43.31
CA GLN A 60 -9.25 13.86 -42.44
C GLN A 60 -8.93 13.40 -41.00
N TRP A 61 -8.97 12.09 -40.72
CA TRP A 61 -8.64 11.52 -39.41
C TRP A 61 -7.12 11.42 -39.25
N HIS A 62 -6.44 12.55 -39.35
CA HIS A 62 -5.01 12.65 -39.12
C HIS A 62 -4.68 14.03 -38.53
N PRO A 63 -3.56 14.15 -37.80
CA PRO A 63 -3.20 15.37 -37.06
C PRO A 63 -3.10 16.63 -37.93
N ASN A 64 -2.58 16.44 -39.15
CA ASN A 64 -2.33 17.53 -40.10
C ASN A 64 -3.57 17.94 -40.92
N SER A 65 -4.75 17.39 -40.63
CA SER A 65 -5.95 17.77 -41.37
C SER A 65 -6.39 19.16 -40.91
N TYR A 66 -6.88 19.97 -41.84
CA TYR A 66 -7.23 21.37 -41.54
C TYR A 66 -8.23 21.48 -40.39
N CYS A 67 -9.28 20.65 -40.38
CA CYS A 67 -10.29 20.64 -39.32
C CYS A 67 -9.70 20.25 -37.95
N VAL A 68 -8.78 19.26 -37.92
CA VAL A 68 -8.13 18.83 -36.68
C VAL A 68 -7.20 19.92 -36.15
N LEU A 69 -6.40 20.56 -37.01
CA LEU A 69 -5.54 21.69 -36.65
C LEU A 69 -6.32 22.86 -36.05
N LEU A 70 -7.46 23.23 -36.64
CA LEU A 70 -8.32 24.29 -36.10
C LEU A 70 -8.93 23.91 -34.74
N ALA A 71 -9.43 22.69 -34.59
CA ALA A 71 -9.94 22.20 -33.32
C ALA A 71 -8.88 22.23 -32.22
N MET A 72 -7.64 21.82 -32.52
CA MET A 72 -6.51 21.89 -31.59
C MET A 72 -6.17 23.33 -31.20
N GLY A 73 -6.20 24.28 -32.14
CA GLY A 73 -6.07 25.71 -31.85
C GLY A 73 -7.15 26.23 -30.90
N ASN A 74 -8.40 25.76 -31.05
CA ASN A 74 -9.50 26.09 -30.16
C ASN A 74 -9.37 25.43 -28.78
N LEU A 75 -8.81 24.21 -28.68
CA LEU A 75 -8.46 23.59 -27.39
C LEU A 75 -7.42 24.41 -26.62
N HIS A 76 -6.38 24.90 -27.31
CA HIS A 76 -5.41 25.81 -26.69
C HIS A 76 -6.08 27.09 -26.21
N THR A 77 -6.96 27.68 -27.03
CA THR A 77 -7.73 28.88 -26.66
C THR A 77 -8.56 28.65 -25.40
N LEU A 78 -9.30 27.54 -25.36
CA LEU A 78 -10.09 27.14 -24.21
C LEU A 78 -9.22 26.99 -22.95
N ARG A 79 -8.07 26.31 -23.06
CA ARG A 79 -7.11 26.18 -21.96
C ARG A 79 -6.73 27.55 -21.39
N TYR A 80 -6.32 28.48 -22.25
CA TYR A 80 -5.94 29.83 -21.82
C TYR A 80 -7.09 30.61 -21.18
N LEU A 81 -8.31 30.49 -21.71
CA LEU A 81 -9.50 31.12 -21.13
C LEU A 81 -9.80 30.61 -19.72
N LEU A 82 -9.63 29.31 -19.51
CA LEU A 82 -9.82 28.68 -18.20
C LEU A 82 -8.69 29.05 -17.23
N GLU A 83 -7.44 29.05 -17.70
CA GLU A 83 -6.26 29.45 -16.90
C GLU A 83 -6.39 30.91 -16.42
N LEU A 84 -6.79 31.84 -17.29
CA LEU A 84 -7.07 33.24 -16.91
C LEU A 84 -8.26 33.37 -15.95
N GLY A 85 -9.23 32.44 -16.04
CA GLY A 85 -10.34 32.36 -15.11
C GLY A 85 -9.95 31.79 -13.74
N ALA A 86 -8.92 30.94 -13.69
CA ALA A 86 -8.48 30.25 -12.48
C ALA A 86 -7.33 30.94 -11.73
N ALA A 87 -6.52 31.78 -12.40
CA ALA A 87 -5.28 32.37 -11.88
C ALA A 87 -5.43 33.41 -10.76
N SER A 88 -6.65 33.77 -10.39
CA SER A 88 -6.92 34.71 -9.31
C SER A 88 -7.14 33.93 -8.01
N GLY A 89 -6.36 34.20 -6.97
CA GLY A 89 -6.47 33.58 -5.63
C GLY A 89 -7.83 33.82 -4.96
N ASP A 90 -7.84 34.41 -3.76
CA ASP A 90 -9.08 34.57 -2.98
C ASP A 90 -10.12 35.50 -3.64
N ALA A 91 -9.69 36.39 -4.53
CA ALA A 91 -10.58 37.23 -5.32
C ALA A 91 -10.98 36.52 -6.62
N GLU A 92 -12.28 36.26 -6.85
CA GLU A 92 -12.74 35.65 -8.10
C GLU A 92 -12.35 36.50 -9.33
N SER A 93 -11.65 35.90 -10.30
CA SER A 93 -11.32 36.53 -11.58
C SER A 93 -12.61 36.97 -12.28
N PRO A 94 -12.64 38.16 -12.91
CA PRO A 94 -13.78 38.61 -13.70
C PRO A 94 -14.06 37.71 -14.92
N LEU A 95 -13.12 36.82 -15.27
CA LEU A 95 -13.26 35.82 -16.33
C LEU A 95 -13.68 34.44 -15.81
N ALA A 96 -13.64 34.17 -14.50
CA ALA A 96 -13.97 32.86 -13.95
C ALA A 96 -15.37 32.39 -14.37
N LYS A 97 -16.41 33.19 -14.10
CA LYS A 97 -17.80 32.86 -14.46
C LYS A 97 -18.02 32.74 -15.98
N PRO A 98 -17.57 33.70 -16.81
CA PRO A 98 -17.63 33.56 -18.27
C PRO A 98 -16.93 32.32 -18.82
N SER A 99 -15.71 32.01 -18.37
CA SER A 99 -14.94 30.85 -18.87
C SER A 99 -15.60 29.53 -18.49
N ILE A 100 -16.10 29.39 -17.25
CA ILE A 100 -16.85 28.20 -16.83
C ILE A 100 -18.15 28.06 -17.61
N ARG A 101 -18.88 29.15 -17.87
CA ARG A 101 -20.09 29.12 -18.69
C ARG A 101 -19.79 28.65 -20.12
N CYS A 102 -18.70 29.11 -20.71
CA CYS A 102 -18.22 28.63 -22.01
C CYS A 102 -17.95 27.13 -21.98
N LEU A 103 -17.12 26.66 -21.03
CA LEU A 103 -16.81 25.24 -20.87
C LEU A 103 -18.06 24.37 -20.73
N ARG A 104 -19.02 24.80 -19.91
CA ARG A 104 -20.30 24.09 -19.75
C ARG A 104 -21.10 23.97 -21.05
N ARG A 105 -21.14 25.02 -21.87
CA ARG A 105 -21.86 25.03 -23.15
C ARG A 105 -21.27 24.07 -24.17
N ILE A 106 -19.94 23.99 -24.22
CA ILE A 106 -19.23 23.16 -25.20
C ILE A 106 -18.90 21.76 -24.69
N TRP A 107 -19.23 21.42 -23.44
CA TRP A 107 -18.73 20.21 -22.75
C TRP A 107 -18.88 18.91 -23.54
N SER A 108 -20.08 18.63 -24.07
CA SER A 108 -20.35 17.39 -24.83
C SER A 108 -19.51 17.30 -26.11
N ARG A 109 -19.34 18.43 -26.80
CA ARG A 109 -18.55 18.50 -28.04
C ARG A 109 -17.06 18.46 -27.74
N LEU A 110 -16.62 19.16 -26.69
CA LEU A 110 -15.26 19.09 -26.16
C LEU A 110 -14.90 17.64 -25.81
N PHE A 111 -15.77 16.94 -25.10
CA PHE A 111 -15.55 15.54 -24.74
C PHE A 111 -15.39 14.66 -25.99
N SER A 112 -16.20 14.87 -27.02
CA SER A 112 -16.08 14.15 -28.30
C SER A 112 -14.72 14.39 -28.97
N TRP A 113 -14.22 15.63 -28.92
CA TRP A 113 -12.87 15.96 -29.41
C TRP A 113 -11.75 15.36 -28.56
N ILE A 114 -11.88 15.35 -27.24
CA ILE A 114 -10.93 14.67 -26.34
C ILE A 114 -10.86 13.18 -26.69
N GLU A 115 -12.02 12.52 -26.83
CA GLU A 115 -12.09 11.11 -27.18
C GLU A 115 -11.49 10.82 -28.56
N PHE A 116 -11.79 11.65 -29.55
CA PHE A 116 -11.25 11.53 -30.90
C PHE A 116 -9.72 11.71 -30.95
N LEU A 117 -9.19 12.69 -30.24
CA LEU A 117 -7.77 13.03 -30.23
C LEU A 117 -6.94 12.14 -29.29
N HIS A 118 -7.58 11.38 -28.39
CA HIS A 118 -6.86 10.56 -27.43
C HIS A 118 -6.13 9.39 -28.12
N PRO A 119 -4.80 9.24 -27.94
CA PRO A 119 -3.99 8.27 -28.69
C PRO A 119 -4.42 6.81 -28.44
N GLY A 120 -4.87 6.49 -27.23
CA GLY A 120 -5.32 5.14 -26.88
C GLY A 120 -6.60 4.68 -27.60
N ASN A 121 -7.37 5.58 -28.22
CA ASN A 121 -8.60 5.22 -28.94
C ASN A 121 -8.35 4.90 -30.43
N GLY A 122 -7.18 5.27 -30.97
CA GLY A 122 -6.78 4.89 -32.34
C GLY A 122 -7.57 5.54 -33.48
N HIS A 123 -8.35 6.60 -33.21
CA HIS A 123 -9.06 7.35 -34.28
C HIS A 123 -8.09 8.17 -35.13
N VAL A 124 -7.12 8.81 -34.49
CA VAL A 124 -6.03 9.54 -35.13
C VAL A 124 -4.78 8.65 -35.09
N PRO A 125 -4.24 8.19 -36.24
CA PRO A 125 -3.10 7.29 -36.27
C PRO A 125 -1.85 7.92 -35.63
N VAL A 126 -1.17 7.16 -34.77
CA VAL A 126 0.08 7.53 -34.09
C VAL A 126 1.28 7.51 -35.06
N LEU A 127 1.13 6.96 -36.26
CA LEU A 127 2.23 6.69 -37.21
C LEU A 127 2.67 7.89 -38.06
N TYR A 128 2.15 9.09 -37.84
CA TYR A 128 2.60 10.27 -38.58
C TYR A 128 3.89 10.81 -37.92
N PRO A 129 5.05 10.78 -38.61
CA PRO A 129 6.28 11.36 -38.08
C PRO A 129 6.06 12.85 -37.80
N ASP A 130 6.65 13.34 -36.70
CA ASP A 130 6.62 14.74 -36.27
C ASP A 130 5.21 15.26 -35.92
N SER A 131 4.26 14.37 -35.64
CA SER A 131 2.89 14.76 -35.27
C SER A 131 2.63 14.82 -33.77
N TYR A 132 3.64 14.77 -32.90
CA TYR A 132 3.42 14.75 -31.45
C TYR A 132 2.65 16.00 -30.94
N ASP A 133 2.67 17.09 -31.71
CA ASP A 133 1.95 18.33 -31.45
C ASP A 133 0.43 18.13 -31.23
N TYR A 134 -0.19 17.05 -31.71
CA TYR A 134 -1.64 16.87 -31.52
C TYR A 134 -2.05 16.44 -30.11
N ILE A 135 -1.14 15.77 -29.38
CA ILE A 135 -1.42 15.30 -28.01
C ILE A 135 -1.21 16.46 -27.02
N GLU A 136 -0.33 17.41 -27.35
CA GLU A 136 0.04 18.55 -26.50
C GLU A 136 -1.17 19.39 -26.03
N PRO A 137 -2.14 19.78 -26.89
CA PRO A 137 -3.33 20.50 -26.44
C PRO A 137 -4.13 19.73 -25.37
N LEU A 138 -4.29 18.41 -25.51
CA LEU A 138 -5.01 17.58 -24.55
C LEU A 138 -4.28 17.53 -23.21
N VAL A 139 -2.99 17.19 -23.24
CA VAL A 139 -2.15 17.05 -22.06
C VAL A 139 -2.11 18.35 -21.25
N ARG A 140 -2.07 19.51 -21.92
CA ARG A 140 -2.09 20.81 -21.25
C ARG A 140 -3.48 21.27 -20.82
N LEU A 141 -4.55 20.74 -21.41
CA LEU A 141 -5.92 21.07 -21.02
C LEU A 141 -6.32 20.35 -19.72
N PHE A 142 -5.91 19.10 -19.53
CA PHE A 142 -6.30 18.30 -18.35
C PHE A 142 -6.01 18.96 -16.99
N PRO A 143 -4.81 19.50 -16.70
CA PRO A 143 -4.54 20.15 -15.42
C PRO A 143 -5.53 21.27 -15.12
N ILE A 144 -5.89 22.04 -16.14
CA ILE A 144 -6.81 23.18 -16.01
C ILE A 144 -8.25 22.73 -15.81
N ILE A 145 -8.66 21.58 -16.35
CA ILE A 145 -9.98 20.98 -16.08
C ILE A 145 -10.06 20.52 -14.62
N PHE A 146 -8.98 19.94 -14.09
CA PHE A 146 -8.97 19.29 -12.77
C PHE A 146 -8.57 20.21 -11.61
N ILE A 147 -7.97 21.37 -11.86
CA ILE A 147 -7.68 22.36 -10.81
C ILE A 147 -8.95 22.71 -10.03
N ASP A 148 -8.83 22.81 -8.69
CA ASP A 148 -9.97 22.92 -7.77
C ASP A 148 -11.01 23.99 -8.17
N ASN A 149 -10.54 25.17 -8.57
CA ASN A 149 -11.38 26.30 -8.94
C ASN A 149 -12.27 26.03 -10.16
N VAL A 150 -11.82 25.18 -11.09
CA VAL A 150 -12.58 24.78 -12.28
C VAL A 150 -13.39 23.54 -11.95
N ARG A 151 -12.74 22.49 -11.46
CA ARG A 151 -13.33 21.18 -11.15
C ARG A 151 -14.58 21.29 -10.28
N SER A 152 -14.52 22.03 -9.17
CA SER A 152 -15.66 22.22 -8.27
C SER A 152 -16.89 22.82 -8.97
N LYS A 153 -16.69 23.64 -10.01
CA LYS A 153 -17.74 24.32 -10.78
C LYS A 153 -18.30 23.48 -11.94
N ILE A 154 -17.63 22.39 -12.30
CA ILE A 154 -18.02 21.47 -13.39
C ILE A 154 -18.15 20.02 -12.95
N TYR A 155 -18.23 19.75 -11.65
CA TYR A 155 -18.25 18.38 -11.13
C TYR A 155 -19.42 17.55 -11.67
N ASP A 156 -20.60 18.15 -11.82
CA ASP A 156 -21.77 17.55 -12.45
C ASP A 156 -21.49 17.09 -13.89
N LEU A 157 -20.61 17.79 -14.61
CA LEU A 157 -20.20 17.44 -15.97
C LEU A 157 -19.18 16.30 -15.99
N LEU A 158 -18.21 16.31 -15.05
CA LEU A 158 -17.26 15.21 -14.87
C LEU A 158 -17.99 13.91 -14.53
N ARG A 159 -19.06 13.98 -13.72
CA ARG A 159 -19.92 12.85 -13.41
C ARG A 159 -20.73 12.35 -14.61
N GLN A 160 -21.08 13.22 -15.56
CA GLN A 160 -21.74 12.83 -16.81
C GLN A 160 -20.77 12.18 -17.82
N ALA A 161 -19.47 12.44 -17.71
CA ALA A 161 -18.45 11.94 -18.62
C ALA A 161 -17.26 11.32 -17.85
N PRO A 162 -17.46 10.25 -17.06
CA PRO A 162 -16.41 9.65 -16.23
C PRO A 162 -15.25 9.06 -17.04
N SER A 163 -15.47 8.74 -18.31
CA SER A 163 -14.44 8.31 -19.27
C SER A 163 -13.28 9.30 -19.43
N ILE A 164 -13.42 10.56 -18.99
CA ILE A 164 -12.30 11.50 -18.90
C ILE A 164 -11.21 11.02 -17.93
N TYR A 165 -11.57 10.38 -16.82
CA TYR A 165 -10.62 9.79 -15.87
C TYR A 165 -9.89 8.60 -16.50
N ARG A 166 -10.62 7.74 -17.24
CA ARG A 166 -10.03 6.62 -17.99
C ARG A 166 -8.95 7.10 -18.95
N MET A 167 -9.23 8.15 -19.72
CA MET A 167 -8.29 8.73 -20.68
C MET A 167 -7.06 9.33 -19.97
N LEU A 168 -7.28 10.05 -18.86
CA LEU A 168 -6.18 10.61 -18.10
C LEU A 168 -5.27 9.53 -17.48
N ILE A 169 -5.85 8.45 -16.95
CA ILE A 169 -5.11 7.29 -16.44
C ILE A 169 -4.35 6.58 -17.58
N ASP A 170 -4.96 6.41 -18.75
CA ASP A 170 -4.30 5.83 -19.92
C ASP A 170 -3.06 6.64 -20.33
N LEU A 171 -3.20 7.97 -20.42
CA LEU A 171 -2.08 8.87 -20.69
C LEU A 171 -0.97 8.70 -19.65
N TRP A 172 -1.29 8.69 -18.35
CA TRP A 172 -0.27 8.47 -17.32
C TRP A 172 0.49 7.15 -17.49
N LEU A 173 -0.21 6.08 -17.85
CA LEU A 173 0.40 4.76 -17.98
C LEU A 173 1.13 4.54 -19.31
N ARG A 174 0.80 5.28 -20.38
CA ARG A 174 1.26 4.97 -21.75
C ARG A 174 1.84 6.17 -22.52
N TYR A 175 1.84 7.38 -21.95
CA TYR A 175 2.33 8.59 -22.63
C TYR A 175 3.75 8.46 -23.20
N PRO A 176 4.75 7.89 -22.48
CA PRO A 176 6.07 7.69 -23.06
C PRO A 176 6.04 6.88 -24.36
N ASN A 177 5.22 5.83 -24.41
CA ASN A 177 5.07 4.97 -25.59
C ASN A 177 4.40 5.72 -26.75
N TYR A 178 3.40 6.56 -26.47
CA TYR A 178 2.75 7.38 -27.51
C TYR A 178 3.71 8.41 -28.11
N ILE A 179 4.52 9.07 -27.29
CA ILE A 179 5.48 10.06 -27.78
C ILE A 179 6.66 9.41 -28.53
N GLN A 180 7.18 8.27 -28.04
CA GLN A 180 8.25 7.55 -28.73
C GLN A 180 7.87 7.08 -30.14
N GLN A 181 6.58 6.88 -30.41
CA GLN A 181 6.08 6.49 -31.74
C GLN A 181 5.87 7.69 -32.69
N THR A 182 5.71 8.91 -32.16
CA THR A 182 5.32 10.10 -32.93
C THR A 182 6.42 11.14 -33.08
N CYS A 183 7.41 11.12 -32.18
CA CYS A 183 8.43 12.14 -32.06
C CYS A 183 9.81 11.59 -32.45
N SER A 184 10.66 12.45 -33.01
CA SER A 184 12.05 12.10 -33.27
C SER A 184 12.75 11.64 -31.97
N SER A 185 13.65 10.66 -32.06
CA SER A 185 14.33 10.10 -30.89
C SER A 185 15.11 11.14 -30.07
N ARG A 186 15.50 12.25 -30.69
CA ARG A 186 16.23 13.35 -30.04
C ARG A 186 15.31 14.29 -29.24
N GLU A 187 14.10 14.53 -29.69
CA GLU A 187 13.15 15.46 -29.07
C GLU A 187 12.20 14.77 -28.09
N ALA A 188 11.93 13.48 -28.31
CA ALA A 188 11.00 12.69 -27.52
C ALA A 188 11.24 12.81 -26.01
N PRO A 189 12.49 12.75 -25.47
CA PRO A 189 12.69 12.84 -24.03
C PRO A 189 12.20 14.15 -23.41
N ARG A 190 12.39 15.29 -24.10
CA ARG A 190 11.92 16.59 -23.62
C ARG A 190 10.41 16.70 -23.65
N VAL A 191 9.78 16.22 -24.72
CA VAL A 191 8.32 16.19 -24.89
C VAL A 191 7.66 15.26 -23.88
N ILE A 192 8.29 14.10 -23.60
CA ILE A 192 7.87 13.15 -22.57
C ILE A 192 7.90 13.85 -21.22
N VAL A 193 9.05 14.38 -20.79
CA VAL A 193 9.20 15.01 -19.47
C VAL A 193 8.17 16.13 -19.25
N MET A 194 8.03 17.05 -20.21
CA MET A 194 7.09 18.17 -20.09
C MET A 194 5.63 17.74 -20.12
N GLY A 195 5.26 16.83 -21.02
CA GLY A 195 3.88 16.36 -21.09
C GLY A 195 3.48 15.54 -19.88
N TYR A 196 4.41 14.72 -19.39
CA TYR A 196 4.19 13.86 -18.24
C TYR A 196 4.01 14.65 -16.95
N SER A 197 4.70 15.79 -16.78
CA SER A 197 4.46 16.68 -15.64
C SER A 197 3.02 17.20 -15.61
N TYR A 198 2.47 17.63 -16.75
CA TYR A 198 1.06 18.03 -16.83
C TYR A 198 0.11 16.88 -16.53
N ILE A 199 0.38 15.68 -17.04
CA ILE A 199 -0.47 14.50 -16.75
C ILE A 199 -0.47 14.18 -15.25
N ILE A 200 0.70 14.22 -14.61
CA ILE A 200 0.84 14.01 -13.17
C ILE A 200 0.05 15.06 -12.39
N ASP A 201 0.20 16.35 -12.71
CA ASP A 201 -0.50 17.44 -12.02
C ASP A 201 -2.02 17.25 -12.14
N ALA A 202 -2.50 16.95 -13.35
CA ALA A 202 -3.91 16.68 -13.61
C ALA A 202 -4.44 15.50 -12.79
N LEU A 203 -3.68 14.39 -12.70
CA LEU A 203 -4.08 13.23 -11.92
C LEU A 203 -4.07 13.50 -10.42
N GLN A 204 -3.06 14.22 -9.92
CA GLN A 204 -3.01 14.57 -8.50
C GLN A 204 -4.23 15.39 -8.12
N ASP A 205 -4.54 16.43 -8.90
CA ASP A 205 -5.74 17.22 -8.69
C ASP A 205 -6.99 16.36 -8.81
N ALA A 206 -7.10 15.52 -9.84
CA ALA A 206 -8.26 14.64 -10.07
C ALA A 206 -8.52 13.65 -8.92
N LEU A 207 -7.47 13.06 -8.35
CA LEU A 207 -7.55 11.96 -7.38
C LEU A 207 -7.49 12.42 -5.92
N THR A 208 -6.92 13.59 -5.63
CA THR A 208 -6.80 14.12 -4.26
C THR A 208 -7.59 15.42 -4.10
N PRO A 209 -8.93 15.35 -4.05
CA PRO A 209 -9.73 16.54 -3.84
C PRO A 209 -9.43 17.21 -2.50
N LYS A 210 -9.26 18.54 -2.52
CA LYS A 210 -9.05 19.31 -1.29
C LYS A 210 -10.30 19.38 -0.40
N ASP A 211 -11.48 19.21 -0.99
CA ASP A 211 -12.73 19.14 -0.25
C ASP A 211 -12.95 17.70 0.25
N PRO A 212 -12.89 17.44 1.57
CA PRO A 212 -13.11 16.10 2.11
C PRO A 212 -14.53 15.58 1.85
N ASN A 213 -15.51 16.45 1.56
CA ASN A 213 -16.86 16.02 1.20
C ASN A 213 -16.95 15.47 -0.23
N PHE A 214 -15.89 15.61 -1.03
CA PHE A 214 -15.86 15.18 -2.43
C PHE A 214 -15.53 13.69 -2.60
N CYS A 215 -14.78 13.11 -1.66
CA CYS A 215 -14.46 11.68 -1.65
C CYS A 215 -15.59 10.86 -1.02
N ASP A 216 -16.75 10.84 -1.69
CA ASP A 216 -17.78 9.87 -1.35
C ASP A 216 -17.43 8.47 -1.93
N GLN A 217 -18.04 7.44 -1.35
CA GLN A 217 -17.83 6.06 -1.81
C GLN A 217 -18.14 5.89 -3.32
N LYS A 218 -19.08 6.66 -3.87
CA LYS A 218 -19.49 6.58 -5.27
C LYS A 218 -18.40 7.12 -6.20
N PHE A 219 -17.70 8.16 -5.79
CA PHE A 219 -16.56 8.69 -6.53
C PHE A 219 -15.44 7.66 -6.61
N THR A 220 -15.13 6.99 -5.49
CA THR A 220 -14.14 5.90 -5.46
C THR A 220 -14.56 4.73 -6.35
N GLU A 221 -15.82 4.29 -6.29
CA GLU A 221 -16.37 3.25 -7.18
C GLU A 221 -16.24 3.63 -8.66
N MET A 222 -16.57 4.87 -9.03
CA MET A 222 -16.40 5.37 -10.38
C MET A 222 -14.91 5.36 -10.80
N LEU A 223 -13.99 5.82 -9.95
CA LEU A 223 -12.57 5.78 -10.24
C LEU A 223 -12.04 4.35 -10.44
N ILE A 224 -12.52 3.39 -9.65
CA ILE A 224 -12.21 1.96 -9.82
C ILE A 224 -12.65 1.52 -11.22
N GLU A 225 -13.90 1.76 -11.60
CA GLU A 225 -14.45 1.40 -12.92
C GLU A 225 -13.63 2.01 -14.06
N GLN A 226 -13.27 3.30 -13.96
CA GLN A 226 -12.50 3.99 -14.99
C GLN A 226 -11.04 3.51 -15.05
N SER A 227 -10.46 3.14 -13.91
CA SER A 227 -9.13 2.55 -13.85
C SER A 227 -9.10 1.18 -14.51
N GLU A 228 -10.09 0.33 -14.23
CA GLU A 228 -10.27 -0.97 -14.88
C GLU A 228 -10.51 -0.81 -16.38
N ALA A 229 -11.31 0.17 -16.79
CA ALA A 229 -11.53 0.46 -18.21
C ALA A 229 -10.25 0.93 -18.93
N ALA A 230 -9.30 1.56 -18.23
CA ALA A 230 -8.03 2.03 -18.81
C ALA A 230 -7.00 0.90 -19.03
N VAL A 231 -7.05 -0.18 -18.22
CA VAL A 231 -6.07 -1.29 -18.29
C VAL A 231 -6.68 -2.65 -18.62
N GLY A 232 -8.00 -2.72 -18.73
CA GLY A 232 -8.76 -3.95 -18.88
C GLY A 232 -9.04 -4.67 -17.55
N PRO A 233 -9.60 -5.90 -17.58
CA PRO A 233 -10.08 -6.62 -16.39
C PRO A 233 -8.97 -7.08 -15.43
N ARG A 234 -7.72 -6.79 -15.76
CA ARG A 234 -6.54 -7.14 -14.97
C ARG A 234 -5.90 -5.87 -14.46
N TRP A 235 -6.45 -5.30 -13.40
CA TRP A 235 -5.91 -4.12 -12.73
C TRP A 235 -4.42 -4.24 -12.35
N ARG A 236 -3.89 -5.47 -12.24
CA ARG A 236 -2.46 -5.76 -12.12
C ARG A 236 -1.59 -5.01 -13.13
N ILE A 237 -2.09 -4.89 -14.35
CA ILE A 237 -1.42 -4.24 -15.47
C ILE A 237 -1.21 -2.75 -15.17
N LEU A 238 -2.10 -2.10 -14.42
CA LEU A 238 -1.93 -0.70 -14.00
C LEU A 238 -0.61 -0.51 -13.25
N TYR A 239 -0.34 -1.35 -12.27
CA TYR A 239 0.87 -1.25 -11.46
C TYR A 239 2.13 -1.65 -12.23
N GLU A 240 2.05 -2.63 -13.12
CA GLU A 240 3.17 -2.98 -14.01
C GLU A 240 3.52 -1.81 -14.94
N LEU A 241 2.52 -1.22 -15.60
CA LEU A 241 2.70 -0.03 -16.45
C LEU A 241 3.16 1.19 -15.66
N ALA A 242 2.68 1.40 -14.43
CA ALA A 242 3.13 2.52 -13.61
C ALA A 242 4.63 2.41 -13.25
N VAL A 243 5.14 1.20 -13.03
CA VAL A 243 6.58 0.98 -12.77
C VAL A 243 7.40 1.12 -14.05
N GLU A 244 6.89 0.63 -15.18
CA GLU A 244 7.51 0.84 -16.48
C GLU A 244 7.59 2.33 -16.84
N SER A 245 6.52 3.10 -16.59
CA SER A 245 6.52 4.55 -16.78
C SER A 245 7.47 5.27 -15.83
N LEU A 246 7.62 4.81 -14.58
CA LEU A 246 8.59 5.36 -13.63
C LEU A 246 10.03 5.22 -14.17
N LEU A 247 10.36 4.05 -14.73
CA LEU A 247 11.65 3.80 -15.37
C LEU A 247 11.86 4.67 -16.61
N GLY A 248 10.87 4.67 -17.51
CA GLY A 248 10.89 5.49 -18.71
C GLY A 248 11.08 6.96 -18.36
N LEU A 249 10.38 7.45 -17.34
CA LEU A 249 10.50 8.83 -16.87
C LEU A 249 11.92 9.16 -16.43
N ARG A 250 12.56 8.32 -15.59
CA ARG A 250 13.97 8.56 -15.18
C ARG A 250 14.91 8.59 -16.38
N THR A 251 14.82 7.62 -17.29
CA THR A 251 15.71 7.57 -18.47
C THR A 251 15.57 8.83 -19.32
N ASN A 252 14.35 9.32 -19.53
CA ASN A 252 14.13 10.55 -20.30
C ASN A 252 14.59 11.80 -19.55
N ILE A 253 14.41 11.84 -18.23
CA ILE A 253 14.90 12.89 -17.34
C ILE A 253 16.43 13.04 -17.42
N ASP A 254 17.14 11.92 -17.26
CA ASP A 254 18.62 11.90 -17.28
C ASP A 254 19.15 12.34 -18.64
N PHE A 255 18.44 12.00 -19.72
CA PHE A 255 18.79 12.42 -21.07
C PHE A 255 18.61 13.94 -21.29
N VAL A 256 17.52 14.53 -20.77
CA VAL A 256 17.23 15.96 -20.97
C VAL A 256 18.24 16.86 -20.25
N GLY A 257 18.87 16.38 -19.17
CA GLY A 257 19.86 17.14 -18.41
C GLY A 257 19.28 18.33 -17.65
N GLY A 258 18.09 18.15 -17.05
CA GLY A 258 17.38 19.19 -16.31
C GLY A 258 17.95 19.49 -14.92
N PRO A 259 17.44 20.53 -14.24
CA PRO A 259 17.76 20.76 -12.84
C PRO A 259 17.36 19.55 -12.00
N GLN A 260 18.26 19.07 -11.15
CA GLN A 260 18.04 17.93 -10.27
C GLN A 260 16.69 18.03 -9.51
N ARG A 261 16.33 19.23 -9.04
CA ARG A 261 15.05 19.49 -8.37
C ARG A 261 13.82 19.11 -9.20
N LEU A 262 13.82 19.35 -10.51
CA LEU A 262 12.69 18.96 -11.37
C LEU A 262 12.56 17.44 -11.43
N HIS A 263 13.70 16.74 -11.45
CA HIS A 263 13.74 15.28 -11.47
C HIS A 263 13.10 14.74 -10.19
N GLU A 264 13.49 15.32 -9.06
CA GLU A 264 13.03 14.92 -7.74
C GLU A 264 11.51 15.11 -7.59
N VAL A 265 10.98 16.27 -8.00
CA VAL A 265 9.53 16.54 -7.92
C VAL A 265 8.72 15.59 -8.79
N MET A 266 9.14 15.32 -10.02
CA MET A 266 8.37 14.44 -10.92
C MET A 266 8.37 12.99 -10.45
N LEU A 267 9.53 12.47 -10.01
CA LEU A 267 9.62 11.11 -9.46
C LEU A 267 8.80 10.97 -8.18
N TYR A 268 8.90 11.95 -7.27
CA TYR A 268 8.09 11.98 -6.05
C TYR A 268 6.59 11.99 -6.38
N SER A 269 6.17 12.85 -7.30
CA SER A 269 4.76 12.97 -7.67
C SER A 269 4.22 11.71 -8.35
N HIS A 270 5.02 11.03 -9.17
CA HIS A 270 4.66 9.73 -9.76
C HIS A 270 4.54 8.63 -8.68
N LEU A 271 5.48 8.55 -7.74
CA LEU A 271 5.41 7.63 -6.61
C LEU A 271 4.19 7.91 -5.73
N ARG A 272 3.84 9.18 -5.52
CA ARG A 272 2.64 9.59 -4.79
C ARG A 272 1.35 9.12 -5.49
N LEU A 273 1.29 9.16 -6.83
CA LEU A 273 0.17 8.58 -7.56
C LEU A 273 0.06 7.08 -7.34
N ILE A 274 1.17 6.34 -7.43
CA ILE A 274 1.18 4.89 -7.13
C ILE A 274 0.67 4.65 -5.69
N PHE A 275 1.10 5.46 -4.73
CA PHE A 275 0.64 5.40 -3.35
C PHE A 275 -0.88 5.59 -3.24
N VAL A 276 -1.45 6.64 -3.85
CA VAL A 276 -2.90 6.91 -3.84
C VAL A 276 -3.66 5.72 -4.44
N PHE A 277 -3.21 5.18 -5.56
CA PHE A 277 -3.83 3.98 -6.15
C PHE A 277 -3.76 2.77 -5.22
N CYS A 278 -2.61 2.49 -4.60
CA CYS A 278 -2.46 1.38 -3.66
C CYS A 278 -3.27 1.57 -2.36
N ASN A 279 -3.48 2.81 -1.93
CA ASN A 279 -4.08 3.13 -0.64
C ASN A 279 -5.60 3.27 -0.72
N GLU A 280 -6.09 3.98 -1.73
CA GLU A 280 -7.46 4.52 -1.75
C GLU A 280 -8.31 3.93 -2.88
N ILE A 281 -7.71 3.66 -4.04
CA ILE A 281 -8.49 3.31 -5.25
C ILE A 281 -8.51 1.81 -5.49
N LEU A 282 -7.34 1.16 -5.63
CA LEU A 282 -7.21 -0.26 -5.95
C LEU A 282 -6.31 -1.00 -4.94
N PRO A 283 -6.71 -1.12 -3.66
CA PRO A 283 -5.92 -1.80 -2.64
C PRO A 283 -5.40 -3.18 -3.04
N ILE A 284 -4.12 -3.42 -2.77
CA ILE A 284 -3.44 -4.66 -3.15
C ILE A 284 -3.63 -5.73 -2.08
N THR A 285 -4.76 -6.45 -2.15
CA THR A 285 -5.11 -7.47 -1.14
C THR A 285 -4.33 -8.79 -1.26
N ARG A 286 -3.91 -9.14 -2.48
CA ARG A 286 -3.22 -10.41 -2.77
C ARG A 286 -1.80 -10.16 -3.21
N HIS A 287 -0.90 -11.10 -2.98
CA HIS A 287 0.51 -10.97 -3.33
C HIS A 287 0.80 -10.75 -4.83
N PHE A 288 1.47 -9.63 -5.16
CA PHE A 288 1.98 -9.28 -6.50
C PHE A 288 3.49 -9.40 -6.56
N HIS A 289 4.00 -10.64 -6.70
CA HIS A 289 5.44 -10.88 -6.68
C HIS A 289 6.20 -10.03 -7.70
N ARG A 290 5.76 -10.04 -8.96
CA ARG A 290 6.49 -9.44 -10.08
C ARG A 290 6.55 -7.93 -9.98
N PHE A 291 5.40 -7.28 -9.74
CA PHE A 291 5.33 -5.84 -9.55
C PHE A 291 6.19 -5.41 -8.36
N LEU A 292 6.02 -6.03 -7.18
CA LEU A 292 6.75 -5.60 -5.99
C LEU A 292 8.26 -5.84 -6.10
N GLN A 293 8.66 -6.95 -6.71
CA GLN A 293 10.06 -7.21 -7.04
C GLN A 293 10.61 -6.12 -7.97
N THR A 294 9.92 -5.84 -9.08
CA THR A 294 10.37 -4.84 -10.05
C THR A 294 10.42 -3.47 -9.39
N PHE A 295 9.37 -3.06 -8.68
CA PHE A 295 9.28 -1.80 -7.96
C PHE A 295 10.46 -1.61 -7.00
N VAL A 296 10.73 -2.56 -6.09
CA VAL A 296 11.82 -2.43 -5.12
C VAL A 296 13.19 -2.39 -5.82
N MET A 297 13.39 -3.23 -6.84
CA MET A 297 14.62 -3.19 -7.64
C MET A 297 14.82 -1.83 -8.31
N GLN A 298 13.76 -1.23 -8.84
CA GLN A 298 13.84 0.11 -9.43
C GLN A 298 14.05 1.19 -8.38
N SER A 299 13.41 1.09 -7.21
CA SER A 299 13.64 2.05 -6.13
C SER A 299 15.12 2.13 -5.73
N HIS A 300 15.88 1.03 -5.80
CA HIS A 300 17.33 1.07 -5.59
C HIS A 300 18.11 1.86 -6.64
N LEU A 301 17.66 1.82 -7.90
CA LEU A 301 18.36 2.44 -9.02
C LEU A 301 17.99 3.91 -9.22
N LEU A 302 16.77 4.27 -8.80
CA LEU A 302 16.17 5.55 -9.17
C LEU A 302 16.31 6.62 -8.09
N ILE A 303 16.62 6.22 -6.86
CA ILE A 303 16.41 7.04 -5.68
C ILE A 303 17.75 7.34 -5.01
N GLU A 304 18.27 8.52 -5.30
CA GLU A 304 19.45 9.08 -4.65
C GLU A 304 19.04 9.98 -3.46
N ASP A 305 17.81 10.51 -3.49
CA ASP A 305 17.28 11.47 -2.52
C ASP A 305 16.28 10.82 -1.52
N GLY A 306 16.29 11.32 -0.28
CA GLY A 306 15.51 10.80 0.83
C GLY A 306 13.99 10.97 0.70
N GLU A 307 13.47 11.98 0.02
CA GLU A 307 12.01 12.16 -0.14
C GLU A 307 11.39 11.09 -1.04
N GLN A 308 12.01 10.80 -2.19
CA GLN A 308 11.56 9.75 -3.10
C GLN A 308 11.70 8.37 -2.46
N ALA A 309 12.79 8.12 -1.72
CA ALA A 309 13.00 6.88 -0.97
C ALA A 309 11.88 6.63 0.03
N ARG A 310 11.55 7.66 0.82
CA ARG A 310 10.46 7.61 1.78
C ARG A 310 9.14 7.35 1.09
N MET A 311 8.83 8.03 0.00
CA MET A 311 7.59 7.79 -0.75
C MET A 311 7.53 6.35 -1.32
N ALA A 312 8.63 5.82 -1.84
CA ALA A 312 8.68 4.43 -2.29
C ALA A 312 8.48 3.44 -1.14
N CYS A 313 9.06 3.71 0.04
CA CYS A 313 8.82 2.93 1.24
C CYS A 313 7.35 2.99 1.68
N LEU A 314 6.71 4.16 1.61
CA LEU A 314 5.28 4.33 1.90
C LEU A 314 4.39 3.54 0.93
N VAL A 315 4.72 3.48 -0.37
CA VAL A 315 4.02 2.60 -1.33
C VAL A 315 4.10 1.13 -0.86
N VAL A 316 5.29 0.67 -0.49
CA VAL A 316 5.49 -0.71 0.00
C VAL A 316 4.73 -0.96 1.30
N ARG A 317 4.76 -0.01 2.25
CA ARG A 317 4.00 -0.06 3.49
C ARG A 317 2.51 -0.22 3.24
N THR A 318 1.94 0.57 2.33
CA THR A 318 0.51 0.47 1.98
C THR A 318 0.15 -0.91 1.42
N ILE A 319 1.04 -1.49 0.60
CA ILE A 319 0.85 -2.87 0.11
C ILE A 319 0.91 -3.87 1.27
N TRP A 320 1.78 -3.67 2.26
CA TRP A 320 1.82 -4.53 3.44
C TRP A 320 0.57 -4.39 4.30
N ALA A 321 0.07 -3.18 4.48
CA ALA A 321 -1.16 -2.91 5.19
C ALA A 321 -2.35 -3.59 4.49
N THR A 322 -2.45 -3.52 3.17
CA THR A 322 -3.61 -4.06 2.43
C THR A 322 -3.52 -5.57 2.17
N SER A 323 -2.32 -6.16 2.21
CA SER A 323 -2.09 -7.58 1.95
C SER A 323 -2.67 -8.51 3.04
N GLU A 324 -3.38 -9.56 2.63
CA GLU A 324 -3.90 -10.61 3.51
C GLU A 324 -2.81 -11.53 4.10
N ASP A 325 -1.60 -11.53 3.52
CA ASP A 325 -0.51 -12.39 3.98
C ASP A 325 0.88 -11.72 3.95
N SER A 326 1.85 -12.38 4.57
CA SER A 326 3.22 -11.88 4.74
C SER A 326 4.13 -12.09 3.52
N ARG A 327 3.61 -12.57 2.38
CA ARG A 327 4.45 -12.83 1.19
C ARG A 327 4.91 -11.54 0.53
N SER A 328 4.10 -10.48 0.54
CA SER A 328 4.47 -9.18 -0.04
C SER A 328 5.67 -8.60 0.70
N MET A 329 5.63 -8.61 2.03
CA MET A 329 6.76 -8.25 2.88
C MET A 329 7.98 -9.12 2.64
N ALA A 330 7.82 -10.44 2.65
CA ALA A 330 8.94 -11.36 2.37
C ALA A 330 9.55 -11.14 0.97
N CYS A 331 8.75 -10.74 -0.01
CA CYS A 331 9.22 -10.37 -1.34
C CYS A 331 10.00 -9.06 -1.31
N ALA A 332 9.44 -7.99 -0.74
CA ALA A 332 10.09 -6.69 -0.69
C ALA A 332 11.40 -6.72 0.11
N VAL A 333 11.40 -7.39 1.28
CA VAL A 333 12.61 -7.58 2.10
C VAL A 333 13.70 -8.31 1.32
N ARG A 334 13.36 -9.39 0.61
CA ARG A 334 14.33 -10.14 -0.20
C ARG A 334 14.93 -9.30 -1.33
N ASN A 335 14.15 -8.38 -1.88
CA ASN A 335 14.59 -7.51 -2.97
C ASN A 335 15.27 -6.22 -2.48
N GLY A 336 15.50 -6.07 -1.17
CA GLY A 336 16.34 -5.00 -0.63
C GLY A 336 15.61 -3.75 -0.12
N ILE A 337 14.29 -3.80 0.10
CA ILE A 337 13.58 -2.62 0.63
C ILE A 337 14.11 -2.14 2.00
N LEU A 338 14.57 -3.06 2.86
CA LEU A 338 15.08 -2.70 4.19
C LEU A 338 16.36 -1.85 4.13
N PRO A 339 17.39 -2.20 3.33
CA PRO A 339 18.49 -1.30 3.08
C PRO A 339 18.07 0.13 2.68
N ILE A 340 17.06 0.26 1.80
CA ILE A 340 16.52 1.58 1.41
C ILE A 340 15.92 2.28 2.64
N MET A 341 15.07 1.59 3.39
CA MET A 341 14.45 2.15 4.60
C MET A 341 15.51 2.62 5.60
N LEU A 342 16.52 1.81 5.90
CA LEU A 342 17.58 2.15 6.85
C LEU A 342 18.43 3.35 6.38
N ALA A 343 18.82 3.37 5.10
CA ALA A 343 19.63 4.44 4.53
C ALA A 343 18.92 5.81 4.55
N HIS A 344 17.59 5.81 4.40
CA HIS A 344 16.78 7.03 4.30
C HIS A 344 15.89 7.30 5.53
N ASN A 345 16.15 6.65 6.67
CA ASN A 345 15.46 6.88 7.94
C ASN A 345 16.21 7.87 8.83
N SER A 346 16.69 8.98 8.28
CA SER A 346 17.49 9.96 9.03
C SER A 346 16.68 10.73 10.08
N ASP A 347 15.37 10.89 9.84
CA ASP A 347 14.40 11.64 10.64
C ASP A 347 13.46 10.73 11.45
N GLY A 348 13.62 9.42 11.37
CA GLY A 348 12.78 8.43 12.07
C GLY A 348 11.39 8.20 11.44
N LEU A 349 11.05 8.81 10.29
CA LEU A 349 9.73 8.65 9.68
C LEU A 349 9.43 7.21 9.21
N LEU A 350 10.47 6.40 8.98
CA LEU A 350 10.34 5.00 8.59
C LEU A 350 10.48 4.03 9.77
N ASN A 351 10.57 4.53 11.01
CA ASN A 351 10.68 3.69 12.21
C ASN A 351 9.55 2.67 12.28
N TYR A 352 8.31 3.11 12.04
CA TYR A 352 7.16 2.21 12.04
C TYR A 352 7.31 1.06 11.03
N ASP A 353 7.78 1.34 9.82
CA ASP A 353 7.91 0.36 8.75
C ASP A 353 9.00 -0.67 9.02
N ILE A 354 10.13 -0.20 9.53
CA ILE A 354 11.26 -1.02 9.95
C ILE A 354 10.83 -1.94 11.10
N LEU A 355 10.13 -1.39 12.10
CA LEU A 355 9.57 -2.14 13.22
C LEU A 355 8.54 -3.17 12.75
N LEU A 356 7.66 -2.78 11.83
CA LEU A 356 6.66 -3.68 11.26
C LEU A 356 7.32 -4.89 10.57
N ALA A 357 8.37 -4.67 9.78
CA ALA A 357 9.12 -5.75 9.14
C ALA A 357 9.78 -6.70 10.16
N ALA A 358 10.37 -6.13 11.22
CA ALA A 358 10.97 -6.91 12.30
C ALA A 358 9.93 -7.71 13.09
N ARG A 359 8.80 -7.11 13.47
CA ARG A 359 7.66 -7.78 14.15
C ARG A 359 7.16 -8.95 13.31
N ARG A 360 6.94 -8.71 12.01
CA ARG A 360 6.48 -9.72 11.05
C ARG A 360 7.51 -10.82 10.75
N SER A 361 8.71 -10.78 11.30
CA SER A 361 9.64 -11.92 11.28
C SER A 361 9.16 -13.12 12.12
N ILE A 362 8.03 -13.04 12.81
CA ILE A 362 7.29 -14.21 13.33
C ILE A 362 6.74 -15.11 12.21
N TYR A 363 6.56 -14.56 11.00
CA TYR A 363 6.17 -15.33 9.83
C TYR A 363 7.43 -15.89 9.13
N MET A 364 7.51 -17.21 9.00
CA MET A 364 8.68 -17.90 8.43
C MET A 364 9.13 -17.34 7.06
N PRO A 365 8.22 -16.97 6.11
CA PRO A 365 8.65 -16.34 4.85
C PRO A 365 9.44 -15.05 5.04
N VAL A 366 9.07 -14.22 6.03
CA VAL A 366 9.75 -12.95 6.35
C VAL A 366 11.07 -13.22 7.06
N THR A 367 11.10 -14.12 8.05
CA THR A 367 12.36 -14.56 8.69
C THR A 367 13.36 -15.07 7.65
N ARG A 368 12.89 -15.84 6.67
CA ARG A 368 13.72 -16.34 5.57
C ARG A 368 14.25 -15.23 4.68
N ALA A 369 13.44 -14.19 4.44
CA ALA A 369 13.87 -13.04 3.66
C ALA A 369 14.93 -12.21 4.41
N LEU A 370 14.79 -12.09 5.74
CA LEU A 370 15.75 -11.41 6.62
C LEU A 370 17.07 -12.18 6.80
N ALA A 371 17.03 -13.51 6.70
CA ALA A 371 18.20 -14.39 6.82
C ALA A 371 19.13 -14.35 5.59
N ASN A 372 19.31 -13.18 4.96
CA ASN A 372 19.99 -12.98 3.68
C ASN A 372 21.32 -13.78 3.59
N LYS A 373 21.71 -14.18 2.37
CA LYS A 373 22.90 -14.99 2.11
C LYS A 373 24.17 -14.35 2.66
N ASP A 374 24.23 -13.02 2.66
CA ASP A 374 25.38 -12.23 3.12
C ASP A 374 25.36 -11.96 4.64
N GLY A 375 24.42 -12.58 5.36
CA GLY A 375 24.19 -12.37 6.79
C GLY A 375 22.88 -11.63 7.07
N PRO A 376 22.40 -11.66 8.32
CA PRO A 376 21.23 -10.87 8.70
C PRO A 376 21.53 -9.38 8.55
N LEU A 377 20.56 -8.63 8.03
CA LEU A 377 20.60 -7.17 8.05
C LEU A 377 20.62 -6.69 9.50
N SER A 378 21.57 -5.81 9.83
CA SER A 378 21.61 -5.16 11.13
C SER A 378 20.72 -3.93 11.15
N PHE A 379 19.91 -3.82 12.19
CA PHE A 379 19.06 -2.67 12.45
C PHE A 379 19.79 -1.56 13.22
N VAL A 380 21.06 -1.74 13.60
CA VAL A 380 21.87 -0.71 14.31
C VAL A 380 22.00 0.60 13.51
N GLN A 381 21.88 0.52 12.19
CA GLN A 381 21.87 1.71 11.33
C GLN A 381 20.54 2.46 11.34
N ALA A 382 19.46 1.84 11.84
CA ALA A 382 18.18 2.52 11.99
C ALA A 382 18.31 3.57 13.10
N ARG A 383 18.12 4.84 12.73
CA ARG A 383 18.04 5.92 13.71
C ARG A 383 16.64 5.94 14.32
N PHE A 384 16.40 5.13 15.35
CA PHE A 384 15.17 5.16 16.14
C PHE A 384 15.06 6.41 17.06
N GLY A 385 15.63 7.54 16.63
CA GLY A 385 15.84 8.73 17.46
C GLY A 385 17.05 8.63 18.39
N GLU A 386 17.28 9.67 19.19
CA GLU A 386 18.37 9.72 20.20
C GLU A 386 18.19 8.71 21.34
N ALA A 387 16.99 8.14 21.48
CA ALA A 387 16.59 7.41 22.67
C ALA A 387 16.82 5.89 22.66
N GLU A 388 17.05 5.22 21.51
CA GLU A 388 16.95 3.75 21.51
C GLU A 388 17.96 2.96 20.64
N PRO A 389 19.29 3.16 20.76
CA PRO A 389 20.27 2.19 20.25
C PRO A 389 20.03 0.77 20.76
N GLU A 390 19.56 0.64 22.00
CA GLU A 390 19.23 -0.63 22.65
C GLU A 390 18.10 -1.37 21.92
N LEU A 391 17.13 -0.64 21.36
CA LEU A 391 16.04 -1.27 20.62
C LEU A 391 16.55 -1.95 19.34
N ALA A 392 17.44 -1.28 18.60
CA ALA A 392 18.05 -1.86 17.40
C ALA A 392 18.83 -3.15 17.71
N VAL A 393 19.60 -3.15 18.80
CA VAL A 393 20.34 -4.33 19.27
C VAL A 393 19.38 -5.46 19.68
N ALA A 394 18.30 -5.12 20.40
CA ALA A 394 17.28 -6.09 20.80
C ALA A 394 16.56 -6.69 19.58
N MET A 395 16.27 -5.90 18.55
CA MET A 395 15.71 -6.36 17.28
C MET A 395 16.64 -7.31 16.55
N ASP A 396 17.93 -6.97 16.44
CA ASP A 396 18.95 -7.83 15.82
C ASP A 396 19.04 -9.19 16.54
N ALA A 397 19.09 -9.16 17.88
CA ALA A 397 19.14 -10.37 18.71
C ALA A 397 17.87 -11.23 18.53
N GLU A 398 16.70 -10.61 18.46
CA GLU A 398 15.43 -11.30 18.29
C GLU A 398 15.29 -11.92 16.89
N ILE A 399 15.70 -11.20 15.84
CA ILE A 399 15.73 -11.73 14.47
C ILE A 399 16.73 -12.87 14.35
N ALA A 400 17.93 -12.74 14.92
CA ALA A 400 18.92 -13.81 14.95
C ALA A 400 18.36 -15.08 15.63
N SER A 401 17.69 -14.91 16.77
CA SER A 401 16.98 -15.98 17.48
C SER A 401 15.91 -16.66 16.61
N ARG A 402 15.11 -15.88 15.88
CA ARG A 402 14.10 -16.41 14.94
C ARG A 402 14.73 -17.13 13.75
N ILE A 403 15.85 -16.64 13.22
CA ILE A 403 16.63 -17.29 12.16
C ILE A 403 17.18 -18.64 12.63
N GLU A 404 17.69 -18.71 13.86
CA GLU A 404 18.16 -19.94 14.48
C GLU A 404 17.03 -20.98 14.57
N ILE A 405 15.85 -20.57 15.08
CA ILE A 405 14.66 -21.42 15.12
C ILE A 405 14.33 -21.90 13.70
N MET A 406 14.26 -21.00 12.73
CA MET A 406 13.93 -21.33 11.34
C MET A 406 14.91 -22.36 10.77
N ARG A 407 16.22 -22.19 10.99
CA ARG A 407 17.26 -23.13 10.56
C ARG A 407 17.12 -24.48 11.27
N SER A 408 16.74 -24.50 12.55
CA SER A 408 16.49 -25.74 13.31
C SER A 408 15.34 -26.58 12.76
N LEU A 409 14.38 -25.99 12.03
CA LEU A 409 13.29 -26.72 11.36
C LEU A 409 13.72 -27.47 10.10
N HIS A 410 14.97 -27.27 9.67
CA HIS A 410 15.59 -27.91 8.52
C HIS A 410 16.90 -28.58 8.94
N PRO A 411 16.87 -29.52 9.90
CA PRO A 411 18.08 -30.17 10.35
C PRO A 411 18.75 -30.89 9.17
N ARG A 412 20.06 -30.69 9.01
CA ARG A 412 20.89 -31.37 8.01
C ARG A 412 21.33 -32.77 8.47
N THR A 413 20.57 -33.38 9.37
CA THR A 413 20.86 -34.70 9.95
C THR A 413 19.68 -35.63 9.75
N CYS A 414 19.97 -36.93 9.62
CA CYS A 414 18.93 -37.96 9.57
C CYS A 414 18.53 -38.29 11.01
N ALA A 415 17.24 -38.28 11.31
CA ALA A 415 16.72 -38.61 12.64
C ALA A 415 16.75 -40.13 12.95
N SER A 416 17.16 -40.98 12.00
CA SER A 416 17.26 -42.41 12.22
C SER A 416 18.62 -42.70 12.87
N PRO A 417 18.66 -43.28 14.09
CA PRO A 417 19.91 -43.45 14.83
C PRO A 417 20.89 -44.41 14.14
N GLU A 418 20.36 -45.33 13.33
CA GLU A 418 21.14 -46.30 12.55
C GLU A 418 21.63 -45.75 11.19
N CYS A 419 21.30 -44.50 10.87
CA CYS A 419 21.69 -43.92 9.59
C CYS A 419 23.17 -43.52 9.58
N THR A 420 23.97 -44.25 8.82
CA THR A 420 25.40 -43.95 8.58
C THR A 420 25.65 -43.08 7.35
N SER A 421 24.60 -42.70 6.60
CA SER A 421 24.76 -41.89 5.40
C SER A 421 25.29 -40.49 5.72
N SER A 422 26.37 -40.07 5.04
CA SER A 422 26.82 -38.68 5.07
C SER A 422 25.82 -37.79 4.32
N ILE A 423 25.23 -36.83 5.02
CA ILE A 423 24.30 -35.88 4.43
C ILE A 423 25.11 -34.72 3.86
N THR A 424 25.10 -34.60 2.54
CA THR A 424 25.67 -33.46 1.82
C THR A 424 24.65 -32.34 1.64
N GLU A 425 25.10 -31.16 1.21
CA GLU A 425 24.21 -30.03 0.89
C GLU A 425 23.19 -30.34 -0.23
N THR A 426 23.51 -31.29 -1.10
CA THR A 426 22.66 -31.73 -2.22
C THR A 426 21.65 -32.79 -1.80
N THR A 427 21.80 -33.39 -0.62
CA THR A 427 20.92 -34.47 -0.15
C THR A 427 19.54 -33.94 0.21
N ARG A 428 18.51 -34.37 -0.53
CA ARG A 428 17.12 -34.01 -0.25
C ARG A 428 16.57 -34.82 0.93
N LEU A 429 16.46 -34.18 2.10
CA LEU A 429 15.85 -34.79 3.28
C LEU A 429 14.31 -34.78 3.21
N ARG A 430 13.72 -35.92 3.53
CA ARG A 430 12.28 -36.11 3.72
C ARG A 430 11.88 -35.64 5.12
N ARG A 431 11.00 -34.65 5.21
CA ARG A 431 10.48 -34.15 6.49
C ARG A 431 9.31 -34.98 6.98
N CYS A 432 9.31 -35.27 8.28
CA CYS A 432 8.12 -35.76 8.96
C CYS A 432 7.08 -34.64 9.09
N VAL A 433 5.81 -35.01 9.17
CA VAL A 433 4.68 -34.08 9.36
C VAL A 433 4.71 -33.35 10.71
N CYS A 434 5.44 -33.87 11.69
CA CYS A 434 5.67 -33.20 12.99
C CYS A 434 6.74 -32.10 12.93
N PHE A 435 7.48 -31.98 11.82
CA PHE A 435 8.61 -31.07 11.59
C PHE A 435 9.83 -31.21 12.53
N GLU A 436 9.86 -32.22 13.39
CA GLU A 436 10.99 -32.48 14.32
C GLU A 436 11.98 -33.53 13.81
N ALA A 437 11.64 -34.24 12.73
CA ALA A 437 12.48 -35.28 12.18
C ALA A 437 12.61 -35.15 10.66
N CYS A 438 13.85 -35.30 10.17
CA CYS A 438 14.22 -35.39 8.77
C CYS A 438 14.85 -36.76 8.48
N TYR A 439 14.64 -37.28 7.27
CA TYR A 439 15.16 -38.58 6.86
C TYR A 439 15.83 -38.50 5.49
N CYS A 440 17.04 -39.05 5.35
CA CYS A 440 17.72 -39.10 4.05
C CYS A 440 17.05 -40.06 3.05
N SER A 441 16.30 -41.06 3.54
CA SER A 441 15.65 -42.07 2.72
C SER A 441 14.30 -42.50 3.29
N LYS A 442 13.48 -43.16 2.45
CA LYS A 442 12.23 -43.79 2.88
C LYS A 442 12.49 -44.96 3.85
N ALA A 443 13.62 -45.64 3.70
CA ALA A 443 14.02 -46.74 4.57
C ALA A 443 14.30 -46.24 6.00
N CYS A 444 15.11 -45.19 6.16
CA CYS A 444 15.38 -44.55 7.45
C CYS A 444 14.10 -44.04 8.12
N GLN A 445 13.19 -43.44 7.33
CA GLN A 445 11.89 -43.01 7.84
C GLN A 445 11.05 -44.19 8.33
N LYS A 446 11.04 -45.32 7.61
CA LYS A 446 10.28 -46.52 7.99
C LYS A 446 10.88 -47.19 9.23
N GLY A 447 12.20 -47.32 9.30
CA GLY A 447 12.91 -47.91 10.44
C GLY A 447 12.71 -47.10 11.73
N HIS A 448 12.84 -45.77 11.65
CA HIS A 448 12.61 -44.91 12.82
C HIS A 448 11.12 -44.74 13.16
N ARG A 449 10.18 -45.11 12.28
CA ARG A 449 8.75 -44.81 12.43
C ARG A 449 8.19 -45.31 13.75
N GLN A 450 8.55 -46.52 14.18
CA GLN A 450 7.96 -47.13 15.38
C GLN A 450 8.33 -46.34 16.66
N ALA A 451 9.61 -45.99 16.83
CA ALA A 451 10.07 -45.15 17.93
C ALA A 451 9.53 -43.71 17.81
N HIS A 452 9.59 -43.13 16.62
CA HIS A 452 9.13 -41.75 16.38
C HIS A 452 7.62 -41.58 16.53
N LYS A 453 6.83 -42.65 16.34
CA LYS A 453 5.35 -42.60 16.42
C LYS A 453 4.88 -42.06 17.77
N ALA A 454 5.55 -42.41 18.87
CA ALA A 454 5.22 -41.92 20.21
C ALA A 454 5.26 -40.38 20.30
N VAL A 455 6.15 -39.73 19.53
CA VAL A 455 6.30 -38.26 19.50
C VAL A 455 5.48 -37.64 18.36
N CYS A 456 5.28 -38.37 17.26
CA CYS A 456 4.68 -37.87 16.02
C CYS A 456 3.14 -37.84 16.02
N VAL A 457 2.47 -38.79 16.70
CA VAL A 457 1.01 -39.04 16.56
C VAL A 457 0.16 -37.84 16.94
N ASN A 458 0.59 -37.01 17.89
CA ASN A 458 -0.19 -35.86 18.36
C ASN A 458 -0.18 -34.67 17.39
N ARG A 459 0.63 -34.69 16.33
CA ARG A 459 0.87 -33.51 15.46
C ARG A 459 0.56 -33.72 13.98
N ALA A 460 0.49 -34.98 13.53
CA ALA A 460 0.31 -35.33 12.13
C ALA A 460 -1.05 -34.92 11.52
N ASN A 461 -2.07 -34.76 12.36
CA ASN A 461 -3.45 -34.52 11.93
C ASN A 461 -3.98 -33.13 12.28
N VAL A 462 -3.13 -32.22 12.77
CA VAL A 462 -3.56 -30.86 13.11
C VAL A 462 -3.81 -30.11 11.82
N LYS A 463 -5.08 -30.06 11.41
CA LYS A 463 -5.54 -29.15 10.36
C LYS A 463 -5.34 -27.73 10.90
N ILE A 464 -4.66 -26.89 10.14
CA ILE A 464 -4.63 -25.46 10.44
C ILE A 464 -6.07 -24.96 10.33
N PRO A 465 -6.63 -24.35 11.38
CA PRO A 465 -7.95 -23.76 11.28
C PRO A 465 -7.99 -22.72 10.14
N PRO A 466 -9.10 -22.61 9.39
CA PRO A 466 -9.18 -21.75 8.21
C PRO A 466 -8.97 -20.25 8.51
N HIS A 467 -9.15 -19.85 9.77
CA HIS A 467 -8.98 -18.48 10.24
C HIS A 467 -7.54 -18.11 10.61
N VAL A 468 -6.61 -19.08 10.64
CA VAL A 468 -5.20 -18.79 10.96
C VAL A 468 -4.47 -18.24 9.74
N PRO A 469 -3.67 -17.17 9.85
CA PRO A 469 -2.99 -16.53 8.70
C PRO A 469 -1.88 -17.40 8.05
N PHE A 470 -1.67 -18.63 8.52
CA PHE A 470 -0.63 -19.54 8.00
C PHE A 470 -1.19 -20.45 6.91
N ARG A 471 -0.68 -20.30 5.68
CA ARG A 471 -1.06 -21.18 4.55
C ARG A 471 -0.39 -22.56 4.62
N ARG A 472 0.74 -22.70 5.33
CA ARG A 472 1.52 -23.95 5.41
C ARG A 472 1.68 -24.39 6.86
N PRO A 473 1.55 -25.69 7.18
CA PRO A 473 1.66 -26.16 8.57
C PRO A 473 3.03 -25.88 9.21
N ILE A 474 4.09 -25.86 8.40
CA ILE A 474 5.43 -25.50 8.89
C ILE A 474 5.53 -24.05 9.34
N ASP A 475 4.79 -23.12 8.72
CA ASP A 475 4.82 -21.70 9.10
C ASP A 475 4.15 -21.52 10.47
N ALA A 476 3.04 -22.22 10.71
CA ALA A 476 2.39 -22.27 12.02
C ALA A 476 3.28 -22.92 13.08
N TYR A 477 3.95 -24.02 12.73
CA TYR A 477 4.90 -24.69 13.63
C TYR A 477 6.09 -23.79 13.98
N PHE A 478 6.59 -23.02 13.01
CA PHE A 478 7.63 -22.02 13.23
C PHE A 478 7.18 -20.93 14.20
N ALA A 479 6.04 -20.29 13.95
CA ALA A 479 5.49 -19.27 14.84
C ALA A 479 5.29 -19.80 16.27
N ARG A 480 4.84 -21.05 16.41
CA ARG A 480 4.74 -21.73 17.71
C ARG A 480 6.09 -21.86 18.42
N LYS A 481 7.16 -22.24 17.71
CA LYS A 481 8.51 -22.34 18.30
C LYS A 481 9.05 -20.97 18.71
N VAL A 482 8.77 -19.92 17.93
CA VAL A 482 9.12 -18.54 18.26
C VAL A 482 8.42 -18.12 19.55
N ALA A 483 7.10 -18.31 19.63
CA ALA A 483 6.34 -17.96 20.82
C ALA A 483 6.76 -18.76 22.06
N TRP A 484 7.06 -20.05 21.89
CA TRP A 484 7.59 -20.87 22.99
C TRP A 484 8.92 -20.34 23.52
N LYS A 485 9.86 -19.98 22.64
CA LYS A 485 11.16 -19.41 23.05
C LYS A 485 10.97 -18.07 23.78
N TYR A 486 10.00 -17.27 23.36
CA TYR A 486 9.63 -16.04 24.07
C TYR A 486 9.13 -16.34 25.49
N VAL A 487 8.15 -17.23 25.65
CA VAL A 487 7.63 -17.63 26.98
C VAL A 487 8.75 -18.14 27.89
N GLN A 488 9.68 -18.94 27.35
CA GLN A 488 10.82 -19.41 28.12
C GLN A 488 11.74 -18.28 28.59
N ARG A 489 12.00 -17.29 27.73
CA ARG A 489 12.87 -16.15 28.05
C ARG A 489 12.23 -15.22 29.09
N PHE A 490 10.92 -15.01 29.01
CA PHE A 490 10.19 -14.07 29.87
C PHE A 490 9.40 -14.75 30.99
N ARG A 491 9.68 -16.03 31.26
CA ARG A 491 8.93 -16.86 32.20
C ARG A 491 8.75 -16.19 33.56
N ASP A 492 9.84 -15.72 34.16
CA ASP A 492 9.80 -15.20 35.54
C ASP A 492 9.05 -13.87 35.63
N ILE A 493 9.10 -13.04 34.57
CA ILE A 493 8.34 -11.80 34.48
C ILE A 493 6.85 -12.11 34.35
N ILE A 494 6.49 -13.03 33.45
CA ILE A 494 5.11 -13.50 33.26
C ILE A 494 4.54 -14.08 34.56
N LEU A 495 5.33 -14.87 35.29
CA LEU A 495 4.92 -15.43 36.58
C LEU A 495 4.72 -14.33 37.64
N SER A 496 5.64 -13.36 37.71
CA SER A 496 5.50 -12.20 38.60
C SER A 496 4.23 -11.38 38.32
N GLU A 497 3.86 -11.18 37.05
CA GLU A 497 2.60 -10.51 36.70
C GLU A 497 1.37 -11.31 37.14
N ILE A 498 1.39 -12.63 36.97
CA ILE A 498 0.33 -13.53 37.42
C ILE A 498 0.19 -13.45 38.96
N ASP A 499 1.31 -13.44 39.67
CA ASP A 499 1.33 -13.33 41.13
C ASP A 499 0.75 -11.99 41.60
N GLN A 500 1.06 -10.88 40.91
CA GLN A 500 0.50 -9.55 41.20
C GLN A 500 -0.99 -9.44 40.92
N LEU A 501 -1.49 -10.16 39.91
CA LEU A 501 -2.90 -10.18 39.54
C LEU A 501 -3.73 -11.12 40.41
N SER A 502 -3.08 -12.02 41.14
CA SER A 502 -3.77 -12.93 42.05
C SER A 502 -4.30 -12.11 43.23
N PRO A 503 -5.62 -12.12 43.50
CA PRO A 503 -6.19 -11.34 44.59
C PRO A 503 -5.50 -11.72 45.90
N SER A 504 -5.02 -10.72 46.63
CA SER A 504 -4.37 -10.94 47.92
C SER A 504 -5.34 -11.70 48.83
N SER A 505 -4.93 -12.90 49.26
CA SER A 505 -5.71 -13.80 50.14
C SER A 505 -6.31 -13.10 51.36
N ASP A 506 -5.74 -11.97 51.77
CA ASP A 506 -6.19 -11.17 52.90
C ASP A 506 -7.54 -10.46 52.68
N GLN A 507 -7.98 -10.25 51.42
CA GLN A 507 -9.28 -9.61 51.13
C GLN A 507 -10.48 -10.57 51.14
N LEU A 508 -10.26 -11.88 51.28
CA LEU A 508 -11.32 -12.90 51.36
C LEU A 508 -11.58 -13.37 52.80
N SER A 509 -11.03 -12.69 53.81
CA SER A 509 -11.48 -12.88 55.19
C SER A 509 -12.95 -12.44 55.28
N PRO A 510 -13.91 -13.36 55.51
CA PRO A 510 -15.29 -12.95 55.72
C PRO A 510 -15.29 -12.04 56.94
N SER A 511 -15.77 -10.81 56.78
CA SER A 511 -16.10 -9.90 57.88
C SER A 511 -16.98 -10.67 58.87
N SER A 512 -16.38 -11.14 59.96
CA SER A 512 -17.02 -12.00 60.96
C SER A 512 -17.82 -11.19 62.00
N ASP A 513 -18.09 -9.91 61.75
CA ASP A 513 -18.71 -9.01 62.73
C ASP A 513 -20.05 -8.47 62.23
N GLN A 514 -21.02 -9.33 61.88
CA GLN A 514 -22.45 -8.99 61.95
C GLN A 514 -23.33 -10.24 62.11
N LEU A 515 -23.39 -10.84 63.31
CA LEU A 515 -24.57 -11.60 63.72
C LEU A 515 -24.93 -11.30 65.18
N ALA A 516 -26.02 -10.53 65.33
CA ALA A 516 -26.75 -10.34 66.59
C ALA A 516 -27.37 -11.67 67.07
N PRO A 517 -27.59 -11.84 68.38
CA PRO A 517 -28.12 -13.09 68.93
C PRO A 517 -29.64 -13.14 68.74
N SER A 518 -30.12 -14.18 68.07
CA SER A 518 -31.51 -14.61 68.23
C SER A 518 -31.55 -16.10 68.56
N SER A 519 -32.39 -16.36 69.54
CA SER A 519 -32.49 -17.52 70.39
C SER A 519 -32.98 -18.79 69.69
N GLY A 520 -32.28 -19.88 69.97
CA GLY A 520 -32.86 -21.11 70.53
C GLY A 520 -33.67 -22.00 69.59
N VAL A 521 -33.06 -23.11 69.16
CA VAL A 521 -33.63 -24.47 69.21
C VAL A 521 -32.45 -25.46 69.26
N GLU A 522 -32.45 -26.33 70.26
CA GLU A 522 -31.55 -27.47 70.40
C GLU A 522 -31.96 -28.60 69.44
N HIS A 523 -31.05 -29.09 68.58
CA HIS A 523 -31.08 -30.46 68.08
C HIS A 523 -29.67 -30.96 67.68
N SER A 524 -29.24 -31.99 68.42
CA SER A 524 -28.35 -33.13 68.17
C SER A 524 -27.13 -33.07 67.23
N PRO A 525 -26.00 -33.72 67.60
CA PRO A 525 -24.78 -33.77 66.82
C PRO A 525 -24.78 -34.94 65.81
N SER A 526 -24.59 -34.65 64.53
CA SER A 526 -24.09 -35.65 63.58
C SER A 526 -22.77 -35.17 62.98
N SER A 527 -21.73 -35.89 63.34
CA SER A 527 -20.39 -35.85 62.77
C SER A 527 -20.39 -36.18 61.28
N ASP A 528 -19.92 -35.24 60.45
CA ASP A 528 -19.20 -35.51 59.20
C ASP A 528 -18.46 -34.25 58.73
N PRO A 529 -17.12 -34.15 58.87
CA PRO A 529 -16.34 -33.08 58.30
C PRO A 529 -15.72 -33.55 56.97
N THR A 530 -16.46 -33.42 55.88
CA THR A 530 -15.88 -33.40 54.53
C THR A 530 -16.37 -32.15 53.79
N SER A 531 -16.07 -30.98 54.36
CA SER A 531 -16.02 -29.75 53.58
C SER A 531 -14.80 -29.85 52.65
N LEU A 532 -14.98 -30.48 51.49
CA LEU A 532 -14.07 -30.32 50.36
C LEU A 532 -13.98 -28.82 50.08
N SER A 533 -12.86 -28.21 50.48
CA SER A 533 -12.51 -26.86 50.05
C SER A 533 -12.47 -26.89 48.52
N THR A 534 -13.49 -26.30 47.90
CA THR A 534 -13.46 -26.02 46.47
C THR A 534 -12.38 -24.95 46.26
N LEU A 535 -11.14 -25.40 46.06
CA LEU A 535 -10.05 -24.57 45.57
C LEU A 535 -10.51 -24.01 44.22
N SER A 536 -10.77 -22.71 44.17
CA SER A 536 -11.01 -22.01 42.91
C SER A 536 -9.70 -22.01 42.12
N LEU A 537 -9.61 -22.88 41.12
CA LEU A 537 -8.51 -22.87 40.19
C LEU A 537 -8.77 -21.78 39.15
N HIS A 538 -7.95 -20.73 39.20
CA HIS A 538 -7.95 -19.69 38.19
C HIS A 538 -7.22 -20.19 36.93
N THR A 539 -7.84 -19.99 35.77
CA THR A 539 -7.21 -20.19 34.47
C THR A 539 -6.71 -18.84 33.99
N TYR A 540 -5.40 -18.68 33.83
CA TYR A 540 -4.83 -17.42 33.36
C TYR A 540 -4.69 -17.45 31.83
N LEU A 541 -5.19 -16.43 31.15
CA LEU A 541 -5.00 -16.26 29.71
C LEU A 541 -3.90 -15.22 29.46
N ILE A 542 -2.72 -15.67 29.05
CA ILE A 542 -1.66 -14.75 28.64
C ILE A 542 -1.81 -14.49 27.15
N SER A 543 -2.23 -13.30 26.75
CA SER A 543 -2.22 -12.92 25.34
C SER A 543 -0.86 -12.32 24.97
N ILE A 544 -0.07 -13.05 24.17
CA ILE A 544 1.16 -12.52 23.60
C ILE A 544 0.82 -11.89 22.26
N ASP A 545 0.85 -10.57 22.21
CA ASP A 545 0.69 -9.79 21.00
C ASP A 545 2.06 -9.51 20.36
N PHE A 546 2.35 -10.22 19.28
CA PHE A 546 3.59 -10.03 18.51
C PHE A 546 3.52 -8.83 17.55
N GLU A 547 2.34 -8.23 17.36
CA GLU A 547 2.15 -7.07 16.49
C GLU A 547 2.21 -5.74 17.27
N ALA A 548 1.99 -5.74 18.59
CA ALA A 548 2.03 -4.53 19.42
C ALA A 548 3.43 -3.91 19.58
N HIS A 549 4.50 -4.73 19.67
CA HIS A 549 5.84 -4.23 19.98
C HIS A 549 6.97 -5.11 19.39
N PRO A 550 8.11 -4.54 18.91
CA PRO A 550 9.25 -5.32 18.36
C PRO A 550 9.84 -6.32 19.36
N ILE A 551 9.88 -5.90 20.63
CA ILE A 551 10.08 -6.73 21.82
C ILE A 551 8.67 -6.99 22.34
N PRO A 552 8.13 -8.21 22.31
CA PRO A 552 6.72 -8.40 22.60
C PRO A 552 6.35 -7.82 23.97
N LEU A 553 5.35 -6.94 23.99
CA LEU A 553 4.67 -6.52 25.20
C LEU A 553 3.58 -7.56 25.46
N HIS A 554 3.49 -8.08 26.67
CA HIS A 554 2.41 -8.98 27.05
C HIS A 554 1.35 -8.20 27.82
N ALA A 555 0.10 -8.56 27.58
CA ALA A 555 -1.02 -8.16 28.39
C ALA A 555 -1.58 -9.42 29.04
N THR A 556 -1.51 -9.48 30.37
CA THR A 556 -2.04 -10.59 31.15
C THR A 556 -3.50 -10.29 31.47
N GLN A 557 -4.43 -11.12 30.98
CA GLN A 557 -5.86 -11.02 31.31
C GLN A 557 -6.29 -12.24 32.12
N ILE A 558 -6.99 -12.00 33.23
CA ILE A 558 -7.61 -13.07 34.02
C ILE A 558 -8.93 -13.45 33.34
N LEU A 559 -9.09 -14.74 33.04
CA LEU A 559 -10.36 -15.30 32.58
C LEU A 559 -10.85 -16.26 33.65
N ASP A 560 -11.86 -15.84 34.43
CA ASP A 560 -12.53 -16.72 35.39
C ASP A 560 -13.29 -17.82 34.66
N THR A 561 -12.56 -18.88 34.33
CA THR A 561 -13.11 -20.12 33.80
C THR A 561 -12.83 -21.21 34.83
N VAL A 562 -13.90 -21.68 35.47
CA VAL A 562 -13.87 -22.74 36.47
C VAL A 562 -13.49 -24.04 35.77
N CYS A 563 -12.22 -24.43 35.88
CA CYS A 563 -11.74 -25.75 35.44
C CYS A 563 -11.58 -26.66 36.66
N THR A 564 -12.18 -27.85 36.61
CA THR A 564 -11.99 -28.90 37.63
C THR A 564 -10.78 -29.76 37.27
N GLY A 565 -9.62 -29.38 37.79
CA GLY A 565 -8.36 -30.15 37.73
C GLY A 565 -7.63 -30.09 39.08
N PRO A 566 -6.49 -30.77 39.27
CA PRO A 566 -5.71 -30.66 40.50
C PRO A 566 -4.81 -29.41 40.57
N GLU A 567 -4.58 -28.71 39.45
CA GLU A 567 -3.54 -27.68 39.34
C GLU A 567 -3.98 -26.52 38.43
N PRO A 568 -3.49 -25.28 38.68
CA PRO A 568 -3.80 -24.12 37.85
C PRO A 568 -3.23 -24.30 36.44
N ILE A 569 -4.06 -24.05 35.43
CA ILE A 569 -3.67 -24.13 34.02
C ILE A 569 -3.42 -22.73 33.51
N VAL A 570 -2.18 -22.46 33.11
CA VAL A 570 -1.84 -21.25 32.37
C VAL A 570 -2.06 -21.51 30.88
N ILE A 571 -3.00 -20.81 30.27
CA ILE A 571 -3.25 -20.83 28.83
C ILE A 571 -2.55 -19.64 28.22
N VAL A 572 -1.43 -19.88 27.54
CA VAL A 572 -0.85 -18.85 26.66
C VAL A 572 -1.66 -18.81 25.37
N GLN A 573 -2.35 -17.70 25.15
CA GLN A 573 -2.92 -17.35 23.87
C GLN A 573 -1.90 -16.54 23.07
N ILE A 574 -1.54 -17.04 21.90
CA ILE A 574 -0.70 -16.29 20.98
C ILE A 574 -1.64 -15.59 20.01
N THR A 575 -1.81 -14.29 20.17
CA THR A 575 -2.61 -13.50 19.24
C THR A 575 -1.69 -13.08 18.09
N VAL A 576 -1.80 -13.79 16.98
CA VAL A 576 -1.21 -13.36 15.70
C VAL A 576 -2.35 -12.76 14.88
N GLY A 577 -2.58 -11.46 15.04
CA GLY A 577 -3.69 -10.76 14.41
C GLY A 577 -3.35 -9.31 14.14
N ARG A 578 -4.00 -8.74 13.12
CA ARG A 578 -3.82 -7.36 12.69
C ARG A 578 -4.42 -6.43 13.75
N PHE A 579 -3.57 -5.68 14.46
CA PHE A 579 -4.02 -4.58 15.33
C PHE A 579 -4.32 -3.37 14.44
N ASP A 580 -5.59 -2.98 14.36
CA ASP A 580 -6.00 -1.76 13.70
C ASP A 580 -6.07 -0.64 14.74
N SER A 581 -5.06 0.23 14.74
CA SER A 581 -4.94 1.32 15.70
C SER A 581 -6.02 2.39 15.54
N GLU A 582 -6.63 2.51 14.35
CA GLU A 582 -7.64 3.54 14.08
C GLU A 582 -9.02 3.13 14.60
N THR A 583 -9.36 1.84 14.55
CA THR A 583 -10.68 1.37 14.97
C THR A 583 -10.73 0.92 16.43
N GLN A 584 -9.58 0.82 17.12
CA GLN A 584 -9.43 0.18 18.44
C GLN A 584 -10.14 -1.19 18.54
N SER A 585 -10.42 -1.81 17.39
CA SER A 585 -11.23 -3.01 17.26
C SER A 585 -10.29 -4.15 16.89
N THR A 586 -10.23 -5.16 17.75
CA THR A 586 -9.57 -6.42 17.42
C THR A 586 -10.43 -7.15 16.38
N MET A 587 -9.93 -7.25 15.13
CA MET A 587 -10.35 -8.32 14.22
C MET A 587 -10.29 -9.66 14.98
N PRO A 588 -11.16 -10.65 14.71
CA PRO A 588 -11.28 -11.84 15.53
C PRO A 588 -9.91 -12.49 15.75
N ALA A 589 -9.39 -12.31 16.97
CA ALA A 589 -8.11 -12.83 17.37
C ALA A 589 -8.13 -14.35 17.19
N VAL A 590 -7.11 -14.88 16.52
CA VAL A 590 -6.96 -16.32 16.33
C VAL A 590 -6.60 -16.93 17.68
N ARG A 591 -7.56 -17.63 18.29
CA ARG A 591 -7.37 -18.36 19.54
C ARG A 591 -6.52 -19.62 19.27
N LEU A 592 -5.22 -19.53 19.52
CA LEU A 592 -4.39 -20.72 19.69
C LEU A 592 -4.34 -21.04 21.18
N THR A 593 -5.32 -21.83 21.63
CA THR A 593 -5.35 -22.37 22.98
C THR A 593 -4.30 -23.47 23.08
N LEU A 594 -3.31 -23.34 23.99
CA LEU A 594 -2.34 -24.40 24.29
C LEU A 594 -3.02 -25.73 24.67
N SER A 595 -4.27 -25.68 25.15
CA SER A 595 -5.13 -26.83 25.43
C SER A 595 -5.61 -27.61 24.19
N ASP A 596 -5.71 -26.99 23.01
CA ASP A 596 -6.02 -27.67 21.73
C ASP A 596 -4.81 -28.44 21.17
N LEU A 597 -3.66 -28.30 21.82
CA LEU A 597 -2.41 -29.00 21.54
C LEU A 597 -2.13 -30.02 22.66
N ARG A 598 -3.11 -30.90 22.95
CA ARG A 598 -3.06 -31.98 23.96
C ARG A 598 -1.83 -32.89 23.83
N SER A 599 -0.67 -32.43 24.28
CA SER A 599 0.41 -33.24 24.88
C SER A 599 1.48 -32.39 25.55
N THR A 600 1.13 -31.20 26.03
CA THR A 600 1.93 -30.48 27.03
C THR A 600 0.95 -29.84 28.01
N THR A 601 0.31 -30.69 28.81
CA THR A 601 -0.16 -30.27 30.13
C THR A 601 1.10 -29.86 30.87
N PHE A 602 1.35 -28.55 30.97
CA PHE A 602 2.33 -28.05 31.93
C PHE A 602 1.59 -27.84 33.23
N VAL A 603 1.81 -28.79 34.11
CA VAL A 603 1.75 -28.61 35.54
C VAL A 603 2.84 -27.61 35.90
N LEU A 604 2.47 -26.36 36.17
CA LEU A 604 3.32 -25.48 36.95
C LEU A 604 3.13 -25.92 38.40
N ARG A 605 4.10 -26.70 38.89
CA ARG A 605 4.22 -27.03 40.31
C ARG A 605 4.76 -25.83 41.07
#